data_AF-A0A380W2Z7-F1
#
_entry.id   AF-A0A380W2Z7-F1
#
_cell.length_a   1.000
_cell.length_b   1.000
_cell.length_c   1.000
_cell.angle_alpha   90.00
_cell.angle_beta   90.00
_cell.angle_gamma   90.00
#
_symmetry.space_group_name_H-M   'P 1'
#
loop_
_entity.id
_entity.type
_entity.pdbx_description
1 polymer ?
#
loop_
_entity_poly.entity_id
_entity_poly.type
_entity_poly.pdbx_seq_one_letter_code
_entity_poly.pdbx_strand_id
1 'polypeptide(L)' 'MIFPLDRLLELAEEGFIGSVAETHYSFMGAIDPTEAEGHVRELAVRLKQEDVEAILLCPV' A
#
# COMPACT_ATOMS: atom_id res chain seq x y z
N MET A 1 -3.23 -9.15 18.25
CA MET A 1 -3.01 -9.16 16.78
C MET A 1 -3.10 -7.72 16.34
N ILE A 2 -2.08 -7.17 15.70
CA ILE A 2 -2.08 -5.79 15.18
C ILE A 2 -2.25 -5.91 13.68
N PHE A 3 -3.31 -5.30 13.13
CA PHE A 3 -3.44 -5.17 11.68
C PHE A 3 -2.65 -3.94 11.24
N PRO A 4 -1.79 -4.03 10.21
CA PRO A 4 -1.01 -2.88 9.74
C PRO A 4 -1.87 -1.66 9.40
N LEU A 5 -3.08 -1.89 8.86
CA LEU A 5 -4.03 -0.83 8.55
C LEU A 5 -4.47 -0.05 9.79
N ASP A 6 -4.84 -0.76 10.87
CA ASP A 6 -5.24 -0.13 12.13
C ASP A 6 -4.13 0.79 12.66
N ARG A 7 -2.86 0.35 12.60
CA ARG A 7 -1.75 1.17 13.06
C ARG A 7 -1.50 2.40 12.17
N LEU A 8 -1.72 2.29 10.86
CA LEU A 8 -1.62 3.44 9.97
C LEU A 8 -2.72 4.47 10.26
N LEU A 9 -3.94 4.02 10.56
CA LEU A 9 -5.05 4.90 10.96
C LEU A 9 -4.73 5.62 12.27
N GLU A 10 -4.24 4.90 13.28
CA GLU A 10 -3.79 5.52 14.55
C GLU A 10 -2.69 6.57 14.32
N LEU A 11 -1.70 6.28 13.45
CA LEU A 11 -0.63 7.24 13.14
C LEU A 11 -1.14 8.49 12.42
N ALA A 12 -2.18 8.37 11.59
CA ALA A 12 -2.83 9.50 10.96
C ALA A 12 -3.63 10.32 12.00
N GLU A 13 -4.34 9.66 12.91
CA GLU A 13 -5.05 10.31 14.02
C GLU A 13 -4.10 11.04 14.98
N GLU A 14 -2.93 10.45 15.26
CA GLU A 14 -1.84 11.05 16.04
C GLU A 14 -1.15 12.22 15.30
N GLY A 15 -1.44 12.41 14.00
CA GLY A 15 -0.82 13.43 13.14
C GLY A 15 0.64 13.14 12.78
N PHE A 16 1.10 11.90 12.96
CA PHE A 16 2.46 11.47 12.61
C PHE A 16 2.64 11.31 11.10
N ILE A 17 1.60 10.86 10.40
CA ILE A 17 1.49 10.88 8.94
C ILE A 17 0.31 11.76 8.52
N GLY A 18 0.34 12.27 7.28
CA GLY A 18 -0.71 13.16 6.78
C GLY A 18 -2.06 12.46 6.62
N SER A 19 -2.08 11.28 6.01
CA SER A 19 -3.30 10.48 5.81
C SER A 19 -2.97 9.03 5.46
N VAL A 20 -3.98 8.17 5.48
CA VAL A 20 -3.95 6.83 4.89
C VAL A 20 -4.67 6.89 3.55
N ALA A 21 -4.10 6.25 2.52
CA ALA A 21 -4.73 6.19 1.20
C ALA A 21 -6.11 5.50 1.27
N GLU A 22 -7.07 5.97 0.48
CA GLU A 22 -8.43 5.37 0.45
C GLU A 22 -8.42 3.95 -0.10
N THR A 23 -7.53 3.68 -1.08
CA THR A 23 -7.46 2.39 -1.78
C THR A 23 -6.26 1.57 -1.30
N HIS A 24 -6.51 0.30 -1.01
CA HIS A 24 -5.51 -0.66 -0.56
C HIS A 24 -5.43 -1.82 -1.55
N TYR A 25 -4.22 -2.23 -1.91
CA TYR A 25 -3.97 -3.20 -2.97
C TYR A 25 -3.41 -4.50 -2.38
N SER A 26 -3.88 -5.63 -2.91
CA SER A 26 -3.32 -6.95 -2.66
C SER A 26 -3.12 -7.68 -3.97
N PHE A 27 -2.14 -8.59 -3.98
CA PHE A 27 -1.88 -9.49 -5.08
C PHE A 27 -2.14 -10.92 -4.62
N MET A 28 -2.57 -11.78 -5.52
CA MET A 28 -2.60 -13.21 -5.23
C MET A 28 -1.19 -13.66 -4.86
N GLY A 29 -1.05 -14.33 -3.71
CA GLY A 29 0.21 -14.94 -3.30
C GLY A 29 0.68 -15.99 -4.32
N ALA A 30 2.00 -16.19 -4.37
CA ALA A 30 2.70 -17.13 -5.25
C ALA A 30 2.77 -16.79 -6.76
N ILE A 31 2.46 -15.56 -7.17
CA ILE A 31 2.82 -15.08 -8.52
C ILE A 31 4.35 -14.89 -8.63
N ASP A 32 4.93 -15.27 -9.76
CA ASP A 32 6.32 -14.96 -10.04
C ASP A 32 6.51 -13.44 -10.13
N PRO A 33 7.50 -12.83 -9.45
CA PRO A 33 7.72 -11.39 -9.48
C PRO A 33 7.85 -10.80 -10.89
N THR A 34 8.39 -11.58 -11.84
CA THR A 34 8.52 -11.16 -13.24
C THR A 34 7.17 -11.11 -13.97
N GLU A 35 6.26 -12.02 -13.64
CA GLU A 35 4.88 -12.01 -14.16
C GLU A 35 4.07 -10.86 -13.54
N ALA A 36 4.39 -10.46 -12.30
CA ALA A 36 3.74 -9.35 -11.61
C ALA A 36 4.22 -7.96 -12.08
N GLU A 37 5.36 -7.83 -12.79
CA GLU A 37 5.97 -6.53 -13.09
C GLU A 37 5.00 -5.58 -13.81
N GLY A 38 4.28 -6.08 -14.82
CA GLY A 38 3.31 -5.27 -15.56
C GLY A 38 2.22 -4.69 -14.67
N HIS A 39 1.64 -5.51 -13.79
CA HIS A 39 0.62 -5.10 -12.85
C HIS A 39 1.15 -4.11 -11.80
N VAL A 40 2.36 -4.35 -11.29
CA VAL A 40 3.01 -3.44 -10.32
C VAL A 40 3.34 -2.10 -10.98
N ARG A 41 3.73 -2.08 -12.26
CA ARG A 41 4.00 -0.85 -13.00
C ARG A 41 2.74 -0.01 -13.20
N GLU A 42 1.62 -0.65 -13.55
CA GLU A 42 0.32 0.03 -13.64
C GLU A 42 -0.13 0.57 -12.28
N LEU A 43 0.04 -0.22 -11.22
CA LEU A 43 -0.24 0.22 -9.85
C LEU A 43 0.60 1.44 -9.47
N ALA A 44 1.91 1.44 -9.77
CA ALA A 44 2.79 2.56 -9.46
C ALA A 44 2.37 3.87 -10.13
N VAL A 45 1.76 3.81 -11.33
CA VAL A 45 1.19 5.00 -11.98
C VAL A 45 0.00 5.54 -11.20
N ARG A 46 -0.90 4.66 -10.73
CA ARG A 46 -2.08 5.06 -9.93
C ARG A 46 -1.68 5.67 -8.59
N LEU A 47 -0.75 5.03 -7.87
CA LEU A 47 -0.25 5.55 -6.59
C LEU A 47 0.35 6.95 -6.74
N LYS A 48 1.05 7.23 -7.84
CA LYS A 48 1.54 8.58 -8.14
C LYS A 48 0.43 9.58 -8.46
N GLN A 49 -0.65 9.15 -9.10
CA GLN A 49 -1.81 10.00 -9.39
C GLN A 49 -2.63 10.30 -8.12
N GLU A 50 -2.56 9.42 -7.13
CA GLU A 50 -3.17 9.58 -5.80
C GLU A 50 -2.25 10.31 -4.81
N ASP A 51 -1.13 10.87 -5.27
CA ASP A 51 -0.12 11.58 -4.45
C ASP A 51 0.40 10.75 -3.26
N VAL A 52 0.52 9.43 -3.43
CA VAL A 52 1.07 8.53 -2.41
C VAL A 52 2.59 8.71 -2.29
N GLU A 53 3.04 9.09 -1.10
CA GLU A 53 4.46 9.36 -0.81
C GLU A 53 5.23 8.13 -0.28
N ALA A 54 4.52 7.18 0.32
CA ALA A 54 5.11 5.99 0.94
C ALA A 54 4.20 4.76 0.81
N ILE A 55 4.82 3.58 0.73
CA ILE A 55 4.11 2.29 0.62
C ILE A 55 4.64 1.36 1.72
N LEU A 56 3.71 0.71 2.43
CA LEU A 56 4.02 -0.37 3.37
C LEU A 56 3.73 -1.73 2.72
N LEU A 57 4.76 -2.54 2.52
CA LEU A 57 4.59 -3.92 2.08
C LEU A 57 4.32 -4.81 3.30
N CYS A 58 3.09 -5.32 3.39
CA CYS A 58 2.71 -6.22 4.48
C CYS A 58 3.10 -7.66 4.12
N PRO A 59 3.96 -8.34 4.90
CA PRO A 59 4.24 -9.75 4.70
C PRO A 59 2.99 -10.59 4.98
N VAL A 60 2.83 -11.67 4.21
CA VAL A 60 1.81 -12.72 4.41
C VAL A 60 2.35 -13.86 5.25
#